data_AF-X6Q337-F1
#
_entry.id   AF-X6Q337-F1
#
_cell.length_a   1.000
_cell.length_b   1.000
_cell.length_c   1.000
_cell.angle_alpha   90.00
_cell.angle_beta   90.00
_cell.angle_gamma   90.00
#
_symmetry.space_group_name_H-M   'P 1'
#
loop_
_entity.id
_entity.type
_entity.pdbx_description
1 polymer ?
#
loop_
_entity_poly.entity_id
_entity_poly.type
_entity_poly.pdbx_seq_one_letter_code
_entity_poly.pdbx_strand_id
1 'polypeptide(L)'
;MITKDSIEAAYCFFHQKYQVYAFSNSERQKDDIEYAISSYVDGMSPELYKLLANGREEFLLTHNRFAEDMQEAIKKLSNLSL
;
A
#
# COMPACT_ATOMS: atom_id res chain seq x y z
N MET A 1 -2.16 15.45 -7.40
CA MET A 1 -3.49 15.24 -8.04
C MET A 1 -3.76 13.75 -8.17
N ILE A 2 -5.00 13.32 -7.91
CA ILE A 2 -5.42 11.92 -8.06
C ILE A 2 -5.84 11.69 -9.51
N THR A 3 -5.25 10.69 -10.17
CA THR A 3 -5.58 10.28 -11.55
C THR A 3 -5.97 8.81 -11.57
N LYS A 4 -6.74 8.39 -12.58
CA LYS A 4 -7.13 6.99 -12.77
C LYS A 4 -5.89 6.08 -12.84
N ASP A 5 -4.90 6.46 -13.64
CA ASP A 5 -3.64 5.72 -13.78
C ASP A 5 -2.90 5.57 -12.46
N SER A 6 -2.88 6.61 -11.61
CA SER A 6 -2.24 6.52 -10.29
C SER A 6 -2.96 5.58 -9.32
N ILE A 7 -4.29 5.48 -9.43
CA ILE A 7 -5.11 4.57 -8.62
C ILE A 7 -4.86 3.13 -9.08
N GLU A 8 -4.90 2.88 -10.38
CA GLU A 8 -4.67 1.55 -10.97
C GLU A 8 -3.23 1.07 -10.71
N ALA A 9 -2.23 1.93 -10.88
CA ALA A 9 -0.84 1.61 -10.58
C ALA A 9 -0.64 1.25 -9.10
N ALA A 10 -1.20 2.05 -8.17
CA ALA A 10 -1.15 1.75 -6.75
C ALA A 10 -1.87 0.44 -6.41
N TYR A 11 -3.06 0.21 -6.99
CA TYR A 11 -3.82 -1.01 -6.79
C TYR A 11 -3.03 -2.25 -7.22
N CYS A 12 -2.52 -2.25 -8.45
CA CYS A 12 -1.76 -3.38 -8.99
C CYS A 12 -0.49 -3.64 -8.18
N PHE A 13 0.26 -2.59 -7.84
CA PHE A 13 1.49 -2.71 -7.07
C PHE A 13 1.22 -3.26 -5.66
N PHE A 14 0.23 -2.70 -4.95
CA PHE A 14 -0.10 -3.13 -3.60
C PHE A 14 -0.63 -4.55 -3.58
N HIS A 15 -1.53 -4.88 -4.51
CA HIS A 15 -2.07 -6.23 -4.62
C HIS A 15 -0.97 -7.26 -4.90
N GLN A 16 -0.07 -6.99 -5.85
CA GLN A 16 1.05 -7.89 -6.15
C GLN A 16 1.97 -8.10 -4.94
N LYS A 17 2.36 -7.02 -4.26
CA LYS A 17 3.26 -7.10 -3.10
C LYS A 17 2.61 -7.78 -1.91
N TYR A 18 1.34 -7.50 -1.65
CA TYR A 18 0.61 -8.13 -0.55
C TYR A 18 0.44 -9.63 -0.74
N GLN A 19 0.19 -10.10 -1.97
CA GLN A 19 0.12 -11.54 -2.25
C GLN A 19 1.45 -12.22 -1.91
N VAL A 20 2.59 -11.64 -2.29
CA VAL A 20 3.90 -12.22 -1.92
C VAL A 20 4.12 -12.16 -0.41
N TYR A 21 3.82 -11.03 0.24
CA TYR A 21 3.96 -10.86 1.70
C TYR A 21 3.13 -11.89 2.48
N ALA A 22 1.85 -12.06 2.12
CA ALA A 22 0.90 -12.91 2.83
C ALA A 22 1.25 -14.41 2.77
N PHE A 23 1.95 -14.84 1.70
CA PHE A 23 2.34 -16.23 1.50
C PHE A 23 3.85 -16.48 1.68
N SER A 24 4.63 -15.48 2.10
CA SER A 24 6.06 -15.63 2.34
C SER A 24 6.36 -16.27 3.70
N ASN A 25 7.29 -17.21 3.72
CA ASN A 25 7.90 -17.77 4.94
C ASN A 25 9.25 -17.13 5.28
N SER A 26 9.68 -16.12 4.53
CA SER A 26 10.98 -15.45 4.70
C SER A 26 10.77 -14.06 5.30
N GLU A 27 11.12 -13.87 6.57
CA GLU A 27 10.98 -12.58 7.26
C GLU A 27 11.74 -11.46 6.53
N ARG A 28 12.95 -11.74 6.03
CA ARG A 28 13.69 -10.78 5.19
C ARG A 28 12.91 -10.33 3.96
N GLN A 29 12.16 -11.24 3.32
CA GLN A 29 11.39 -10.90 2.13
C GLN A 29 10.18 -10.03 2.50
N LYS A 30 9.58 -10.27 3.67
CA LYS A 30 8.52 -9.42 4.20
C LYS A 30 9.07 -8.02 4.47
N ASP A 31 10.20 -7.90 5.18
CA ASP A 31 10.85 -6.60 5.43
C ASP A 31 11.17 -5.85 4.12
N ASP A 32 11.70 -6.55 3.11
CA ASP A 32 11.97 -5.96 1.79
C ASP A 32 10.69 -5.47 1.10
N ILE A 33 9.56 -6.16 1.29
CA ILE A 33 8.25 -5.74 0.75
C ILE A 33 7.71 -4.54 1.51
N GLU A 34 7.80 -4.54 2.84
CA GLU A 34 7.40 -3.41 3.67
C GLU A 34 8.17 -2.15 3.28
N TYR A 35 9.50 -2.26 3.15
CA TYR A 35 10.33 -1.16 2.67
C TYR A 35 9.92 -0.67 1.28
N ALA A 36 9.63 -1.59 0.35
CA ALA A 36 9.20 -1.22 -1.01
C ALA A 36 7.85 -0.49 -1.02
N ILE A 37 6.92 -0.86 -0.13
CA ILE A 37 5.63 -0.17 0.02
C ILE A 37 5.84 1.19 0.67
N SER A 38 6.60 1.29 1.76
CA SER A 38 6.92 2.57 2.42
C SER A 38 7.57 3.55 1.43
N SER A 39 8.57 3.08 0.67
CA SER A 39 9.22 3.91 -0.35
C SER A 39 8.27 4.33 -1.48
N TYR A 40 7.29 3.49 -1.84
CA TYR A 40 6.30 3.87 -2.85
C TYR A 40 5.36 4.95 -2.32
N VAL A 41 4.88 4.83 -1.07
CA VAL A 41 3.99 5.83 -0.49
C VAL A 41 4.68 7.16 -0.22
N ASP A 42 5.99 7.16 0.07
CA ASP A 42 6.78 8.41 0.16
C ASP A 42 6.84 9.15 -1.18
N GLY A 43 6.87 8.42 -2.30
CA GLY A 43 6.92 8.98 -3.66
C GLY A 43 5.55 9.18 -4.31
N MET A 44 4.46 8.77 -3.67
CA MET A 44 3.13 8.80 -4.28
C MET A 44 2.50 10.20 -4.23
N SER A 45 1.42 10.37 -4.99
CA SER A 45 0.58 11.58 -4.95
C SER A 45 0.11 11.87 -3.50
N PRO A 46 0.46 13.03 -2.89
CA PRO A 46 0.11 13.31 -1.50
C PRO A 46 -1.40 13.29 -1.23
N GLU A 47 -2.22 13.66 -2.21
CA GLU A 47 -3.68 13.59 -2.08
C GLU A 47 -4.18 12.15 -2.07
N LEU A 48 -3.57 11.26 -2.87
CA LEU A 48 -3.90 9.83 -2.85
C LEU A 48 -3.45 9.20 -1.54
N TYR A 49 -2.25 9.51 -1.05
CA TYR A 49 -1.79 9.03 0.27
C TYR A 49 -2.76 9.43 1.38
N LYS A 50 -3.11 10.72 1.47
CA LYS A 50 -4.06 11.22 2.48
C LYS A 50 -5.41 10.51 2.38
N LEU A 51 -5.88 10.27 1.17
CA LEU A 51 -7.12 9.52 0.94
C LEU A 51 -7.00 8.10 1.50
N LEU A 52 -5.90 7.38 1.25
CA LEU A 52 -5.70 6.02 1.76
C LEU A 52 -5.53 6.01 3.28
N ALA A 53 -4.67 6.89 3.80
CA ALA A 53 -4.29 6.99 5.20
C ALA A 53 -5.46 7.35 6.13
N ASN A 54 -6.47 8.08 5.63
CA ASN A 54 -7.67 8.45 6.38
C ASN A 54 -7.36 9.10 7.75
N GLY A 55 -6.33 9.94 7.80
CA GLY A 55 -5.87 10.61 9.02
C GLY A 55 -4.88 9.84 9.90
N ARG A 56 -4.48 8.61 9.53
CA ARG A 56 -3.41 7.88 10.21
C ARG A 56 -2.04 8.27 9.65
N GLU A 57 -1.22 8.94 10.44
CA GLU A 57 0.08 9.47 9.98
C GLU A 57 1.06 8.36 9.57
N GLU A 58 1.01 7.21 10.25
CA GLU A 58 1.92 6.07 10.07
C GLU A 58 1.38 4.97 9.13
N PHE A 59 0.35 5.28 8.34
CA PHE A 59 -0.31 4.32 7.46
C PHE A 59 0.65 3.74 6.42
N LEU A 60 0.82 2.41 6.40
CA LEU A 60 1.79 1.70 5.55
C LEU A 60 3.27 2.07 5.81
N LEU A 61 3.57 2.75 6.93
CA LEU A 61 4.93 3.16 7.30
C LEU A 61 5.48 2.39 8.51
N THR A 62 4.68 1.50 9.11
CA THR A 62 5.06 0.76 10.32
C THR A 62 4.79 -0.73 10.20
N HIS A 63 5.71 -1.53 10.76
CA HIS A 63 5.63 -2.98 10.78
C HIS A 63 4.37 -3.52 11.48
N ASN A 64 3.98 -2.90 12.60
CA ASN A 64 2.95 -3.44 13.50
C ASN A 64 1.57 -3.61 12.85
N ARG A 65 1.21 -2.73 11.90
CA ARG A 65 -0.10 -2.72 11.24
C ARG A 65 -0.01 -2.92 9.73
N PHE A 66 1.17 -3.23 9.21
CA PHE A 66 1.42 -3.29 7.78
C PHE A 66 0.40 -4.16 7.03
N ALA A 67 0.14 -5.38 7.53
CA ALA A 67 -0.79 -6.30 6.89
C ALA A 67 -2.24 -5.76 6.86
N GLU A 68 -2.70 -5.15 7.95
CA GLU A 68 -4.04 -4.55 8.04
C GLU A 68 -4.15 -3.35 7.11
N ASP A 69 -3.16 -2.45 7.17
CA ASP A 69 -3.12 -1.24 6.35
C ASP A 69 -3.05 -1.59 4.85
N MET A 70 -2.31 -2.64 4.45
CA MET A 70 -2.27 -3.13 3.08
C MET A 70 -3.64 -3.64 2.60
N GLN A 71 -4.33 -4.45 3.41
CA GLN A 71 -5.67 -4.93 3.07
C GLN A 71 -6.67 -3.78 2.93
N GLU A 72 -6.62 -2.81 3.86
CA GLU A 72 -7.45 -1.61 3.80
C GLU A 72 -7.16 -0.77 2.54
N ALA A 73 -5.89 -0.55 2.22
CA ALA A 73 -5.47 0.18 1.03
C ALA A 73 -5.96 -0.49 -0.24
N ILE A 74 -5.74 -1.80 -0.39
CA ILE A 74 -6.15 -2.58 -1.56
C ILE A 74 -7.67 -2.50 -1.76
N LYS A 75 -8.45 -2.66 -0.69
CA LYS A 75 -9.92 -2.57 -0.73
C LYS A 75 -10.38 -1.16 -1.13
N LYS A 76 -9.71 -0.12 -0.64
CA LYS A 76 -10.05 1.26 -0.98
C LYS A 76 -9.73 1.57 -2.43
N LEU A 77 -8.55 1.16 -2.90
CA LEU A 77 -8.12 1.32 -4.28
C LEU A 77 -9.01 0.53 -5.26
N SER A 78 -9.42 -0.69 -4.93
CA SER A 78 -10.32 -1.48 -5.78
C SER A 78 -11.67 -0.80 -6.01
N ASN A 79 -12.19 -0.12 -4.97
CA ASN A 79 -13.44 0.62 -5.07
C ASN A 79 -13.33 1.93 -5.86
N LEU A 80 -12.11 2.42 -6.07
CA LEU A 80 -11.85 3.64 -6.85
C LEU A 80 -11.48 3.33 -8.31
N SER A 81 -11.04 2.09 -8.58
CA SER A 81 -10.70 1.62 -9.93
C SER A 81 -11.89 1.06 -10.72
N LEU A 82 -12.99 0.73 -10.04
CA LEU A 82 -14.26 0.26 -10.62
C LEU A 82 -15.18 1.45 -10.89
#